data_AF-A0A377WC06-F1
#
_entry.id   AF-A0A377WC06-F1
#
_cell.length_a   1.000
_cell.length_b   1.000
_cell.length_c   1.000
_cell.angle_alpha   90.00
_cell.angle_beta   90.00
_cell.angle_gamma   90.00
#
_symmetry.space_group_name_H-M   'P 1'
#
loop_
_entity.id
_entity.type
_entity.pdbx_description
1 polymer ?
#
loop_
_entity_poly.entity_id
_entity_poly.type
_entity_poly.pdbx_seq_one_letter_code
_entity_poly.pdbx_strand_id
1 'polypeptide(L)'
;MKPFFVRTVAILGGESSGKSTLVNKLANIFNTTSAWEYGRDYVFSHLGGDEMALQYSDYDKIALGHAQYIDFAVKYANKVAFIDTDFVSTQAFCLKYEGREHPFVAGAD
;
A
#
# COMPACT_ATOMS: atom_id res chain seq x y z
N MET A 1 -23.75 -2.96 1.95
CA MET A 1 -23.44 -3.38 3.32
C MET A 1 -22.57 -4.64 3.25
N LYS A 2 -21.23 -4.50 3.36
CA LYS A 2 -20.21 -5.58 3.31
C LYS A 2 -18.93 -5.36 4.17
N PRO A 3 -18.52 -4.14 4.60
CA PRO A 3 -17.14 -3.94 5.06
C PRO A 3 -16.82 -4.64 6.40
N PHE A 4 -17.81 -4.89 7.27
CA PHE A 4 -17.57 -5.42 8.62
C PHE A 4 -17.16 -6.90 8.70
N PHE A 5 -17.22 -7.66 7.60
CA PHE A 5 -16.89 -9.10 7.60
C PHE A 5 -15.69 -9.46 6.69
N VAL A 6 -15.10 -8.48 6.01
CA VAL A 6 -13.92 -8.72 5.17
C VAL A 6 -12.66 -8.69 6.04
N ARG A 7 -11.82 -9.70 5.90
CA ARG A 7 -10.47 -9.74 6.50
C ARG A 7 -9.47 -9.12 5.53
N THR A 8 -8.51 -8.35 6.02
CA THR A 8 -7.36 -7.90 5.23
C THR A 8 -6.14 -8.74 5.55
N VAL A 9 -5.35 -9.07 4.53
CA VAL A 9 -4.07 -9.76 4.66
C VAL A 9 -3.02 -8.94 3.92
N ALA A 10 -2.17 -8.25 4.67
CA ALA A 10 -1.04 -7.50 4.10
C ALA A 10 0.16 -8.41 3.90
N ILE A 11 0.84 -8.25 2.76
CA ILE A 11 2.06 -8.97 2.40
C ILE A 11 3.21 -7.98 2.40
N LEU A 12 4.13 -8.16 3.36
CA LEU A 12 5.29 -7.29 3.55
C LEU A 12 6.56 -7.96 3.06
N GLY A 13 7.52 -7.16 2.62
CA GLY A 13 8.82 -7.65 2.14
C GLY A 13 9.54 -6.63 1.26
N GLY A 14 10.81 -6.92 0.97
CA GLY A 14 11.67 -6.04 0.20
C GLY A 14 11.14 -5.71 -1.19
N GLU A 15 11.66 -4.63 -1.77
CA GLU A 15 11.40 -4.30 -3.17
C GLU A 15 11.83 -5.46 -4.08
N SER A 16 11.10 -5.68 -5.17
CA SER A 16 11.40 -6.74 -6.14
C SER A 16 11.42 -8.18 -5.60
N SER A 17 10.84 -8.44 -4.41
CA SER A 17 10.75 -9.78 -3.81
C SER A 17 9.56 -10.63 -4.30
N GLY A 18 8.83 -10.17 -5.33
CA GLY A 18 7.69 -10.88 -5.90
C GLY A 18 6.33 -10.67 -5.20
N LYS A 19 6.21 -9.70 -4.29
CA LYS A 19 4.97 -9.41 -3.54
C LYS A 19 3.78 -9.15 -4.44
N SER A 20 3.89 -8.22 -5.38
CA SER A 20 2.80 -7.86 -6.29
C SER A 20 2.33 -9.06 -7.13
N THR A 21 3.26 -9.92 -7.54
CA THR A 21 2.93 -11.18 -8.22
C THR A 21 2.17 -12.14 -7.30
N LEU A 22 2.60 -12.27 -6.04
CA LEU A 22 1.95 -13.13 -5.06
C LEU A 22 0.53 -12.62 -4.70
N VAL A 23 0.39 -11.32 -4.40
CA VAL A 23 -0.89 -10.65 -4.10
C VAL A 23 -1.89 -10.87 -5.24
N ASN A 24 -1.49 -10.65 -6.49
CA ASN A 24 -2.34 -10.88 -7.64
C ASN A 24 -2.76 -12.35 -7.81
N LYS A 25 -1.82 -13.29 -7.64
CA LYS A 25 -2.13 -14.72 -7.73
C LYS A 25 -3.09 -15.17 -6.63
N LEU A 26 -2.91 -14.69 -5.39
CA LEU A 26 -3.81 -14.99 -4.29
C LEU A 26 -5.21 -14.42 -4.54
N ALA A 27 -5.32 -13.16 -4.96
CA ALA A 27 -6.61 -12.55 -5.28
C ALA A 27 -7.39 -13.38 -6.34
N ASN A 28 -6.68 -13.84 -7.38
CA ASN A 28 -7.27 -14.69 -8.42
C ASN A 28 -7.71 -16.07 -7.88
N ILE A 29 -6.84 -16.77 -7.14
CA ILE A 29 -7.15 -18.12 -6.61
C ILE A 29 -8.34 -18.09 -5.65
N PHE A 30 -8.44 -17.06 -4.80
CA PHE A 30 -9.52 -16.91 -3.83
C PHE A 30 -10.76 -16.21 -4.41
N ASN A 31 -10.75 -15.86 -5.70
CA ASN A 31 -11.80 -15.10 -6.37
C ASN A 31 -12.22 -13.88 -5.56
N THR A 32 -11.25 -13.02 -5.28
CA THR A 32 -11.40 -11.83 -4.44
C THR A 32 -10.56 -10.68 -5.01
N THR A 33 -10.48 -9.58 -4.28
CA THR A 33 -9.78 -8.36 -4.69
C THR A 33 -8.42 -8.23 -4.01
N SER A 34 -7.60 -7.34 -4.58
CA SER A 34 -6.35 -6.90 -3.97
C SER A 34 -6.17 -5.38 -4.08
N ALA A 35 -5.34 -4.83 -3.22
CA ALA A 35 -4.84 -3.47 -3.28
C ALA A 35 -3.35 -3.51 -3.58
N TRP A 36 -2.91 -2.78 -4.60
CA TRP A 36 -1.49 -2.70 -4.96
C TRP A 36 -0.78 -1.62 -4.13
N GLU A 37 0.55 -1.65 -4.13
CA GLU A 37 1.38 -0.63 -3.47
C GLU A 37 1.20 0.71 -4.19
N TYR A 38 0.49 1.65 -3.56
CA TYR A 38 0.21 2.95 -4.18
C TYR A 38 1.47 3.80 -4.37
N GLY A 39 2.50 3.63 -3.52
CA GLY A 39 3.77 4.34 -3.66
C GLY A 39 4.41 4.15 -5.04
N ARG A 40 4.29 2.94 -5.62
CA ARG A 40 4.78 2.64 -6.97
C ARG A 40 4.02 3.41 -8.04
N ASP A 41 2.69 3.45 -7.93
CA ASP A 41 1.85 4.22 -8.84
C ASP A 41 2.10 5.72 -8.70
N TYR A 42 2.29 6.21 -7.47
CA TYR A 42 2.59 7.61 -7.19
C TYR A 42 3.91 8.04 -7.84
N VAL A 43 4.99 7.27 -7.65
CA VAL A 43 6.29 7.53 -8.28
C VAL A 43 6.16 7.58 -9.80
N PHE A 44 5.47 6.61 -10.40
CA PHE A 44 5.30 6.57 -11.85
C PHE A 44 4.49 7.76 -12.38
N SER A 45 3.36 8.06 -11.75
CA SER A 45 2.38 9.04 -12.25
C SER A 45 2.72 10.49 -11.91
N HIS A 46 3.34 10.75 -10.74
CA HIS A 46 3.61 12.11 -10.25
C HIS A 46 5.08 12.50 -10.32
N LEU A 47 5.99 11.52 -10.29
CA LEU A 47 7.44 11.74 -10.25
C LEU A 47 8.16 11.23 -11.51
N GLY A 48 7.42 10.84 -12.54
CA GLY A 48 7.98 10.38 -13.82
C GLY A 48 8.74 9.06 -13.73
N GLY A 49 8.50 8.27 -12.69
CA GLY A 49 9.19 6.99 -12.46
C GLY A 49 10.51 7.11 -11.70
N ASP A 50 10.90 8.30 -11.24
CA ASP A 50 12.11 8.49 -10.45
C ASP A 50 11.82 8.39 -8.95
N GLU A 51 12.17 7.26 -8.33
CA GLU A 51 12.05 7.09 -6.88
C GLU A 51 12.92 8.07 -6.10
N MET A 52 14.02 8.58 -6.67
CA MET A 52 14.87 9.58 -6.00
C MET A 52 14.23 10.97 -5.93
N ALA A 53 13.18 11.21 -6.72
CA ALA A 53 12.43 12.46 -6.68
C ALA A 53 11.40 12.51 -5.54
N LEU A 54 11.22 11.40 -4.81
CA LEU A 54 10.27 11.31 -3.71
C LEU A 54 10.77 12.15 -2.52
N GLN A 55 9.90 13.02 -2.02
CA GLN A 55 10.22 13.92 -0.92
C GLN A 55 9.44 13.54 0.35
N TYR A 56 9.93 13.97 1.51
CA TYR A 56 9.22 13.81 2.78
C TYR A 56 7.73 14.23 2.75
N SER A 57 7.38 15.27 1.99
CA SER A 57 6.00 15.76 1.84
C SER A 57 5.12 14.96 0.87
N ASP A 58 5.61 13.83 0.35
CA ASP A 58 4.83 12.94 -0.50
C ASP A 58 4.27 11.74 0.27
N TYR A 59 4.82 11.43 1.46
CA TYR A 59 4.45 10.26 2.23
C TYR A 59 3.00 10.29 2.73
N ASP A 60 2.45 11.47 3.04
CA ASP A 60 1.03 11.65 3.40
C ASP A 60 0.09 11.32 2.24
N LYS A 61 0.39 11.82 1.03
CA LYS A 61 -0.35 11.51 -0.20
C LYS A 61 -0.25 10.03 -0.55
N ILE A 62 0.93 9.43 -0.38
CA ILE A 62 1.13 7.99 -0.61
C ILE A 62 0.30 7.17 0.36
N ALA A 63 0.33 7.50 1.66
CA ALA A 63 -0.48 6.82 2.66
C ALA A 63 -1.99 6.98 2.38
N LEU A 64 -2.44 8.18 2.03
CA LEU A 64 -3.84 8.42 1.70
C LEU A 64 -4.28 7.64 0.46
N GLY A 65 -3.49 7.64 -0.62
CA GLY A 65 -3.80 6.88 -1.83
C GLY A 65 -3.78 5.37 -1.59
N HIS A 66 -2.86 4.88 -0.75
CA HIS A 66 -2.84 3.47 -0.37
C HIS A 66 -4.08 3.08 0.46
N ALA A 67 -4.51 3.94 1.39
CA ALA A 67 -5.76 3.74 2.13
C ALA A 67 -6.98 3.66 1.19
N GLN A 68 -7.03 4.52 0.16
CA GLN A 68 -8.09 4.47 -0.85
C GLN A 68 -8.08 3.16 -1.66
N TYR A 69 -6.90 2.63 -1.99
CA TYR A 69 -6.77 1.33 -2.66
C TYR A 69 -7.26 0.19 -1.74
N ILE A 70 -6.92 0.22 -0.45
CA ILE A 70 -7.38 -0.76 0.54
C ILE A 70 -8.91 -0.70 0.67
N ASP A 71 -9.49 0.50 0.81
CA ASP A 71 -10.93 0.69 0.92
C ASP A 71 -11.68 0.14 -0.30
N PHE A 72 -11.16 0.42 -1.50
CA PHE A 72 -11.71 -0.13 -2.73
C PHE A 72 -11.62 -1.65 -2.75
N ALA A 73 -10.46 -2.23 -2.43
CA ALA A 73 -10.31 -3.69 -2.37
C ALA A 73 -11.29 -4.30 -1.38
N VAL A 74 -11.36 -3.80 -0.15
CA VAL A 74 -12.27 -4.29 0.90
C VAL A 74 -13.73 -4.20 0.48
N LYS A 75 -14.15 -3.11 -0.16
CA LYS A 75 -15.54 -2.90 -0.61
C LYS A 75 -16.03 -3.99 -1.56
N TYR A 76 -15.14 -4.50 -2.40
CA TYR A 76 -15.47 -5.49 -3.45
C TYR A 76 -14.97 -6.91 -3.14
N ALA A 77 -14.25 -7.10 -2.04
CA ALA A 77 -13.68 -8.38 -1.65
C ALA A 77 -14.73 -9.47 -1.40
N ASN A 78 -14.33 -10.70 -1.70
CA ASN A 78 -15.00 -11.92 -1.28
C ASN A 78 -14.29 -12.47 -0.03
N LYS A 79 -14.80 -12.09 1.16
CA LYS A 79 -14.33 -12.48 2.50
C LYS A 79 -12.91 -12.02 2.89
N VAL A 80 -11.96 -11.95 1.96
CA VAL A 80 -10.57 -11.52 2.22
C VAL A 80 -10.08 -10.56 1.14
N ALA A 81 -9.37 -9.49 1.52
CA ALA A 81 -8.65 -8.62 0.59
C ALA A 81 -7.14 -8.77 0.82
N PHE A 82 -6.37 -8.95 -0.26
CA PHE A 82 -4.91 -9.04 -0.18
C PHE A 82 -4.27 -7.68 -0.48
N ILE A 83 -3.40 -7.21 0.41
CA ILE A 83 -2.80 -5.88 0.32
C ILE A 83 -1.30 -6.03 0.07
N ASP A 84 -0.80 -5.39 -0.99
CA ASP A 84 0.63 -5.30 -1.29
C ASP A 84 1.21 -4.13 -0.50
N THR A 85 2.07 -4.42 0.49
CA THR A 85 2.60 -3.48 1.49
C THR A 85 1.60 -2.99 2.55
N ASP A 86 2.10 -2.24 3.53
CA ASP A 86 1.32 -1.55 4.56
C ASP A 86 1.95 -0.21 4.97
N PHE A 87 1.27 0.51 5.86
CA PHE A 87 1.74 1.80 6.38
C PHE A 87 3.03 1.69 7.20
N VAL A 88 3.28 0.55 7.85
CA VAL A 88 4.54 0.30 8.57
C VAL A 88 5.72 0.29 7.60
N SER A 89 5.52 -0.33 6.43
CA SER A 89 6.52 -0.36 5.37
C SER A 89 6.74 1.03 4.76
N THR A 90 5.68 1.81 4.54
CA THR A 90 5.80 3.22 4.13
C THR A 90 6.55 4.07 5.17
N GLN A 91 6.26 3.88 6.46
CA GLN A 91 6.95 4.58 7.55
C GLN A 91 8.42 4.18 7.65
N ALA A 92 8.74 2.91 7.46
CA ALA A 92 10.11 2.42 7.43
C ALA A 92 10.91 3.02 6.25
N PHE A 93 10.28 3.17 5.08
CA PHE A 93 10.86 3.89 3.95
C PHE A 93 11.14 5.35 4.30
N CYS A 94 10.15 6.06 4.86
CA CYS A 94 10.31 7.45 5.29
C CYS A 94 11.49 7.61 6.24
N LEU A 95 11.55 6.79 7.29
CA LEU A 95 12.65 6.84 8.25
C LEU A 95 14.01 6.57 7.61
N LYS A 96 14.09 5.59 6.70
CA LYS A 96 15.34 5.20 6.03
C LYS A 96 15.91 6.31 5.15
N TYR A 97 15.06 6.98 4.36
CA TYR A 97 15.51 7.94 3.35
C TYR A 97 15.49 9.39 3.83
N GLU A 98 14.61 9.73 4.78
CA GLU A 98 14.43 11.10 5.30
C GLU A 98 15.02 11.29 6.70
N GLY A 99 15.39 10.19 7.38
CA GLY A 99 15.97 10.22 8.73
C GLY A 99 14.99 10.62 9.84
N ARG A 100 13.69 10.68 9.55
CA ARG A 100 12.63 11.03 10.52
C ARG A 100 11.32 10.30 10.20
N GLU A 101 10.47 10.16 11.21
CA GLU A 101 9.13 9.59 11.03
C GLU A 101 8.12 10.62 10.51
N HIS A 102 7.04 10.16 9.88
CA HIS A 102 5.97 11.03 9.37
C HIS A 102 4.70 10.81 10.20
N PRO A 103 4.23 11.80 10.98
CA PRO A 103 3.18 11.60 11.99
C PRO A 103 1.86 11.11 11.38
N PHE A 104 1.47 11.63 10.21
CA PHE A 104 0.32 11.11 9.46
C PHE A 104 0.43 9.62 9.09
N VAL A 105 1.61 9.16 8.64
CA VAL A 105 1.80 7.75 8.24
C VAL A 105 1.80 6.84 9.47
N ALA A 106 2.32 7.33 10.60
CA ALA A 106 2.28 6.65 11.89
C ALA A 106 0.87 6.56 12.51
N GLY A 107 -0.13 7.26 11.95
CA GLY A 107 -1.48 7.36 12.51
C GLY A 107 -1.53 8.18 13.80
N ALA A 108 -0.60 9.13 13.96
CA ALA A 108 -0.53 10.04 15.11
C ALA A 108 -1.34 11.33 14.93
N ASP A 109 -1.91 11.55 13.74
CA ASP A 109 -2.73 12.71 13.34
C ASP A 109 -4.12 12.29 12.83
#